data_AF-A0A1G6A9I7-F1
#
_entry.id   AF-A0A1G6A9I7-F1
#
_cell.length_a   1.000
_cell.length_b   1.000
_cell.length_c   1.000
_cell.angle_alpha   90.00
_cell.angle_beta   90.00
_cell.angle_gamma   90.00
#
_symmetry.space_group_name_H-M   'P 1'
#
loop_
_entity.id
_entity.type
_entity.pdbx_description
1 polymer ?
#
loop_
_entity_poly.entity_id
_entity_poly.type
_entity_poly.pdbx_seq_one_letter_code
_entity_poly.pdbx_strand_id
1 'polypeptide(L)'
;MTDRGPDDTADPTAPPPPEPRPEERAPGSVFAGIGLGHAGLWLVLLYVVFVSLVVLSLGAHQLQYSIRAYRAEEGKSLPLWAVAQIYTNWIKAERLVDDVEGRLWTARYDLEEMNKKLHNMRQDDESSQEDVIAFGKLIDLKQAEINVLDTRLTTATEQLGHVLVFQTKPLDPIVGDFISALKFFRNIEENDDEIFGIVPDLSSLPPEVLTVILVLSMGALGGTIHLTRLYFDRRRDREATRLSIVKRVGYYVFRPFLGAITALSVYILAKAGVLIVSTPADTGSGAALSPFFVSFLGIVSGLLAEQALDTIQTAGRNWFSASPQGGPERWAYRVKEFMVTKEKPALANALGTSGEILNSWIDEKAPVPEKEQAIIAAWLKKPPRDLFTDMPPAARA
;
A
#
# COMPACT_ATOMS: atom_id res chain seq x y z
N MET A 1 -62.93 -7.80 -3.67
CA MET A 1 -63.88 -6.67 -3.56
C MET A 1 -63.08 -5.52 -2.99
N THR A 2 -62.40 -4.80 -3.87
CA THR A 2 -61.47 -3.72 -3.51
C THR A 2 -62.01 -2.43 -4.12
N ASP A 3 -62.09 -1.46 -3.23
CA ASP A 3 -62.64 -0.12 -3.34
C ASP A 3 -62.04 0.64 -4.54
N ARG A 4 -62.87 0.97 -5.53
CA ARG A 4 -62.50 1.86 -6.64
C ARG A 4 -62.81 3.28 -6.20
N GLY A 5 -61.75 4.05 -5.93
CA GLY A 5 -61.83 5.48 -5.68
C GLY A 5 -62.51 6.24 -6.82
N PRO A 6 -63.07 7.41 -6.52
CA PRO A 6 -63.96 8.14 -7.42
C PRO A 6 -63.23 8.61 -8.67
N ASP A 7 -63.91 8.44 -9.80
CA ASP A 7 -63.57 8.95 -11.13
C ASP A 7 -63.09 10.40 -11.05
N ASP A 8 -61.81 10.62 -11.42
CA ASP A 8 -61.27 11.90 -11.82
C ASP A 8 -61.99 12.33 -13.10
N THR A 9 -63.11 13.03 -12.96
CA THR A 9 -63.71 13.82 -14.03
C THR A 9 -62.78 15.00 -14.33
N ALA A 10 -61.73 14.72 -15.10
CA ALA A 10 -60.83 15.72 -15.66
C ALA A 10 -61.67 16.78 -16.36
N ASP A 11 -61.62 18.00 -15.83
CA ASP A 11 -62.27 19.18 -16.37
C ASP A 11 -61.82 19.37 -17.83
N PRO A 12 -62.71 19.18 -18.83
CA PRO A 12 -62.35 19.27 -20.24
C PRO A 12 -62.04 20.71 -20.68
N THR A 13 -62.18 21.69 -19.78
CA THR A 13 -61.86 23.09 -20.02
C THR A 13 -60.54 23.54 -19.36
N ALA A 14 -59.86 22.67 -18.62
CA ALA A 14 -58.55 22.98 -18.09
C ALA A 14 -57.53 23.14 -19.25
N PRO A 15 -56.83 24.29 -19.34
CA PRO A 15 -55.82 24.47 -20.37
C PRO A 15 -54.73 23.39 -20.22
N PRO A 16 -54.22 22.83 -21.33
CA PRO A 16 -53.18 21.82 -21.25
C PRO A 16 -52.00 22.38 -20.44
N PRO A 17 -51.36 21.55 -19.58
CA PRO A 17 -50.22 22.00 -18.80
C PRO A 17 -49.19 22.61 -19.76
N PRO A 18 -48.62 23.78 -19.43
CA PRO A 18 -47.74 24.50 -20.34
C PRO A 18 -46.61 23.56 -20.76
N GLU A 19 -46.41 23.42 -22.08
CA GLU A 19 -45.28 22.66 -22.60
C GLU A 19 -43.99 23.16 -21.93
N PRO A 20 -43.17 22.26 -21.37
CA PRO A 20 -41.92 22.67 -20.73
C PRO A 20 -41.10 23.43 -21.76
N ARG A 21 -40.70 24.66 -21.42
CA ARG A 21 -40.00 25.55 -22.33
C ARG A 21 -38.76 24.82 -22.87
N PRO A 22 -38.40 24.97 -24.16
CA PRO A 22 -37.24 24.29 -24.74
C PRO A 22 -35.92 24.60 -24.02
N GLU A 23 -35.84 25.69 -23.25
CA GLU A 23 -34.70 26.05 -22.39
C GLU A 23 -34.58 25.19 -21.12
N GLU A 24 -35.63 24.48 -20.72
CA GLU A 24 -35.65 23.58 -19.54
C GLU A 24 -35.36 22.12 -19.93
N ARG A 25 -35.20 21.82 -21.23
CA ARG A 25 -34.61 20.54 -21.67
C ARG A 25 -33.13 20.56 -21.35
N ALA A 26 -32.80 20.11 -20.14
CA ALA A 26 -31.45 20.05 -19.60
C ALA A 26 -30.42 19.59 -20.66
N PRO A 27 -29.49 20.46 -21.09
CA PRO A 27 -28.39 20.09 -21.97
C PRO A 27 -27.38 19.27 -21.15
N GLY A 28 -27.70 18.01 -20.85
CA GLY A 28 -26.96 17.27 -19.81
C GLY A 28 -26.66 15.80 -20.09
N SER A 29 -27.28 15.15 -21.08
CA SER A 29 -27.14 13.69 -21.23
C SER A 29 -25.90 13.23 -21.99
N VAL A 30 -25.37 14.03 -22.92
CA VAL A 30 -24.27 13.59 -23.80
C VAL A 30 -22.88 13.72 -23.13
N PHE A 31 -22.67 14.72 -22.27
CA PHE A 31 -21.39 14.89 -21.57
C PHE A 31 -21.22 13.99 -20.33
N ALA A 32 -22.30 13.44 -19.78
CA ALA A 32 -22.25 12.55 -18.62
C ALA A 32 -21.63 11.17 -18.95
N GLY A 33 -21.74 10.71 -20.20
CA GLY A 33 -21.20 9.41 -20.62
C GLY A 33 -19.67 9.39 -20.76
N ILE A 34 -19.07 10.50 -21.21
CA ILE A 34 -17.62 10.58 -21.48
C ILE A 34 -16.79 10.66 -20.19
N GLY A 35 -17.32 11.30 -19.14
CA GLY A 35 -16.61 11.42 -17.85
C GLY A 35 -16.48 10.11 -17.06
N LEU A 36 -17.45 9.21 -17.20
CA LEU A 36 -17.46 7.92 -16.48
C LEU A 36 -16.44 6.92 -17.04
N GLY A 37 -16.27 6.88 -18.36
CA GLY A 37 -15.28 6.00 -19.00
C GLY A 37 -13.85 6.39 -18.63
N HIS A 38 -13.54 7.70 -18.62
CA HIS A 38 -12.21 8.19 -18.26
C HIS A 38 -11.85 7.94 -16.80
N ALA A 39 -12.78 8.12 -15.86
CA ALA A 39 -12.51 7.85 -14.44
C ALA A 39 -12.21 6.36 -14.19
N GLY A 40 -12.94 5.46 -14.86
CA GLY A 40 -12.68 4.02 -14.80
C GLY A 40 -11.30 3.64 -15.35
N LEU A 41 -10.93 4.18 -16.52
CA LEU A 41 -9.61 3.95 -17.12
C LEU A 41 -8.48 4.45 -16.21
N TRP A 42 -8.66 5.64 -15.61
CA TRP A 42 -7.68 6.23 -14.70
C TRP A 42 -7.49 5.40 -13.43
N LEU A 43 -8.58 4.86 -12.87
CA LEU A 43 -8.51 3.93 -11.73
C LEU A 43 -7.74 2.65 -12.06
N VAL A 44 -7.96 2.08 -13.24
CA VAL A 44 -7.23 0.88 -13.68
C VAL A 44 -5.75 1.18 -13.83
N LEU A 45 -5.39 2.31 -14.46
CA LEU A 45 -3.99 2.70 -14.63
C LEU A 45 -3.32 2.92 -13.28
N LEU A 46 -3.97 3.64 -12.37
CA LEU A 46 -3.45 3.90 -11.03
C LEU A 46 -3.29 2.60 -10.22
N TYR A 47 -4.25 1.67 -10.34
CA TYR A 47 -4.17 0.35 -9.73
C TYR A 47 -2.97 -0.44 -10.25
N VAL A 48 -2.76 -0.48 -11.58
CA VAL A 48 -1.60 -1.16 -12.19
C VAL A 48 -0.29 -0.56 -11.68
N VAL A 49 -0.16 0.78 -11.69
CA VAL A 49 1.05 1.46 -11.20
C VAL A 49 1.34 1.10 -9.73
N PHE A 50 0.34 1.14 -8.86
CA PHE A 50 0.55 0.83 -7.44
C PHE A 50 0.85 -0.65 -7.20
N VAL A 51 0.19 -1.56 -7.92
CA VAL A 51 0.50 -2.99 -7.83
C VAL A 51 1.93 -3.25 -8.30
N SER A 52 2.36 -2.68 -9.42
CA SER A 52 3.73 -2.82 -9.90
C SER A 52 4.75 -2.27 -8.88
N LEU A 53 4.53 -1.07 -8.33
CA LEU A 53 5.40 -0.51 -7.27
C LEU A 53 5.47 -1.40 -6.03
N VAL A 54 4.33 -1.95 -5.61
CA VAL A 54 4.25 -2.89 -4.48
C VAL A 54 5.07 -4.14 -4.75
N VAL A 55 4.89 -4.76 -5.92
CA VAL A 55 5.58 -6.02 -6.23
C VAL A 55 7.08 -5.79 -6.39
N LEU A 56 7.49 -4.69 -7.03
CA LEU A 56 8.91 -4.30 -7.12
C LEU A 56 9.50 -4.05 -5.73
N SER A 57 8.80 -3.34 -4.86
CA SER A 57 9.28 -3.06 -3.49
C SER A 57 9.40 -4.34 -2.64
N LEU A 58 8.46 -5.27 -2.77
CA LEU A 58 8.51 -6.55 -2.08
C LEU A 58 9.64 -7.43 -2.60
N GLY A 59 9.82 -7.50 -3.92
CA GLY A 59 10.92 -8.23 -4.54
C GLY A 59 12.27 -7.70 -4.08
N ALA A 60 12.43 -6.37 -3.96
CA ALA A 60 13.67 -5.76 -3.51
C ALA A 60 13.94 -6.08 -2.04
N HIS A 61 12.90 -6.11 -1.21
CA HIS A 61 13.03 -6.51 0.19
C HIS A 61 13.39 -8.00 0.34
N GLN A 62 12.79 -8.89 -0.47
CA GLN A 62 13.17 -10.30 -0.46
C GLN A 62 14.62 -10.50 -0.91
N LEU A 63 15.05 -9.80 -1.96
CA LEU A 63 16.42 -9.80 -2.43
C LEU A 63 17.41 -9.39 -1.32
N GLN A 64 17.12 -8.28 -0.64
CA GLN A 64 17.93 -7.79 0.47
C GLN A 64 17.94 -8.77 1.65
N TYR A 65 16.82 -9.43 1.94
CA TYR A 65 16.73 -10.46 2.96
C TYR A 65 17.62 -11.67 2.63
N SER A 66 17.54 -12.20 1.41
CA SER A 66 18.37 -13.31 0.96
C SER A 66 19.86 -12.97 1.00
N ILE A 67 20.25 -11.75 0.59
CA ILE A 67 21.64 -11.28 0.70
C ILE A 67 22.10 -11.23 2.17
N ARG A 68 21.24 -10.81 3.09
CA ARG A 68 21.55 -10.76 4.53
C ARG A 68 21.64 -12.15 5.14
N ALA A 69 20.73 -13.06 4.79
CA ALA A 69 20.75 -14.45 5.23
C ALA A 69 22.05 -15.13 4.80
N TYR A 70 22.43 -14.95 3.53
CA TYR A 70 23.69 -15.47 2.99
C TYR A 70 24.92 -14.91 3.73
N ARG A 71 24.93 -13.61 4.06
CA ARG A 71 25.99 -12.98 4.86
C ARG A 71 26.12 -13.61 6.25
N ALA A 72 25.01 -14.03 6.86
CA ALA A 72 25.01 -14.60 8.21
C ALA A 72 25.60 -16.02 8.25
N GLU A 73 25.42 -16.81 7.19
CA GLU A 73 25.88 -18.20 7.14
C GLU A 73 27.36 -18.35 6.77
N GLU A 74 27.88 -17.59 5.79
CA GLU A 74 29.27 -17.75 5.33
C GLU A 74 30.27 -16.84 6.05
N GLY A 75 29.81 -15.90 6.88
CA GLY A 75 30.66 -14.90 7.56
C GLY A 75 31.42 -13.97 6.60
N LYS A 76 31.16 -14.07 5.28
CA LYS A 76 31.74 -13.25 4.23
C LYS A 76 30.65 -12.40 3.61
N SER A 77 30.81 -11.09 3.69
CA SER A 77 29.94 -10.18 2.94
C SER A 77 30.26 -10.30 1.45
N LEU A 78 29.33 -10.83 0.65
CA LEU A 78 29.36 -10.57 -0.80
C LEU A 78 29.21 -9.06 -1.00
N PRO A 79 30.21 -8.37 -1.55
CA PRO A 79 30.08 -6.95 -1.82
C PRO A 79 29.07 -6.75 -2.95
N LEU A 80 28.35 -5.61 -2.94
CA LEU A 80 27.32 -5.27 -3.95
C LEU A 80 27.85 -5.41 -5.40
N TRP A 81 29.11 -5.09 -5.64
CA TRP A 81 29.73 -5.24 -6.95
C TRP A 81 29.85 -6.71 -7.38
N ALA A 82 30.04 -7.66 -6.46
CA ALA A 82 30.09 -9.08 -6.78
C ALA A 82 28.70 -9.59 -7.17
N VAL A 83 27.65 -9.11 -6.50
CA VAL A 83 26.26 -9.41 -6.89
C VAL A 83 25.95 -8.84 -8.27
N ALA A 84 26.35 -7.58 -8.53
CA ALA A 84 26.22 -6.97 -9.86
C ALA A 84 27.02 -7.74 -10.93
N GLN A 85 28.21 -8.24 -10.59
CA GLN A 85 29.02 -9.04 -11.51
C GLN A 85 28.36 -10.39 -11.80
N ILE A 86 27.81 -11.08 -10.79
CA ILE A 86 27.05 -12.33 -10.97
C ILE A 86 25.84 -12.06 -11.88
N TYR A 87 25.10 -10.97 -11.64
CA TYR A 87 23.96 -10.58 -12.46
C TYR A 87 24.36 -10.32 -13.93
N THR A 88 25.41 -9.53 -14.16
CA THR A 88 25.88 -9.24 -15.54
C THR A 88 26.41 -10.49 -16.25
N ASN A 89 27.10 -11.39 -15.54
CA ASN A 89 27.57 -12.65 -16.09
C ASN A 89 26.40 -13.58 -16.42
N TRP A 90 25.38 -13.61 -15.57
CA TRP A 90 24.15 -14.37 -15.81
C TRP A 90 23.41 -13.86 -17.06
N ILE A 91 23.22 -12.55 -17.20
CA ILE A 91 22.61 -11.95 -18.41
C ILE A 91 23.40 -12.34 -19.67
N LYS A 92 24.74 -12.26 -19.62
CA LYS A 92 25.57 -12.62 -20.77
C LYS A 92 25.44 -14.10 -21.14
N ALA A 93 25.40 -14.98 -20.15
CA ALA A 93 25.23 -16.41 -20.36
C ALA A 93 23.87 -16.71 -20.98
N GLU A 94 22.81 -16.07 -20.50
CA GLU A 94 21.46 -16.29 -21.01
C GLU A 94 21.26 -15.76 -22.43
N ARG A 95 21.75 -14.56 -22.75
CA ARG A 95 21.74 -14.05 -24.14
C ARG A 95 22.46 -14.99 -25.10
N LEU A 96 23.50 -15.67 -24.63
CA LEU A 96 24.24 -16.66 -25.43
C LEU A 96 23.41 -17.94 -25.62
N VAL A 97 22.66 -18.37 -24.61
CA VAL A 97 21.71 -19.49 -24.73
C VAL A 97 20.62 -19.13 -25.74
N ASP A 98 20.01 -17.95 -25.63
CA ASP A 98 18.94 -17.51 -26.54
C ASP A 98 19.42 -17.39 -28.00
N ASP A 99 20.62 -16.83 -28.24
CA ASP A 99 21.21 -16.76 -29.60
C ASP A 99 21.44 -18.16 -30.19
N VAL A 100 22.00 -19.07 -29.40
CA VAL A 100 22.28 -20.43 -29.85
C VAL A 100 20.97 -21.19 -30.11
N GLU A 101 19.98 -21.05 -29.24
CA GLU A 101 18.66 -21.67 -29.41
C GLU A 101 17.94 -21.15 -30.67
N GLY A 102 17.97 -19.83 -30.90
CA GLY A 102 17.42 -19.22 -32.11
C GLY A 102 18.08 -19.74 -33.39
N ARG A 103 19.42 -19.83 -33.41
CA ARG A 103 20.17 -20.38 -34.54
C ARG A 103 19.90 -21.86 -34.77
N LEU A 104 19.77 -22.63 -33.69
CA LEU A 104 19.49 -24.05 -33.73
C LEU A 104 18.07 -24.32 -34.23
N TRP A 105 17.11 -23.48 -33.86
CA TRP A 105 15.75 -23.51 -34.41
C TRP A 105 15.76 -23.27 -35.93
N THR A 106 16.42 -22.22 -36.42
CA THR A 106 16.54 -21.94 -37.87
C THR A 106 17.24 -23.08 -38.61
N ALA A 107 18.35 -23.60 -38.07
CA ALA A 107 19.07 -24.71 -38.71
C ALA A 107 18.24 -26.00 -38.79
N ARG A 108 17.44 -26.31 -37.77
CA ARG A 108 16.52 -27.45 -37.79
C ARG A 108 15.40 -27.26 -38.81
N TYR A 109 14.86 -26.05 -38.91
CA TYR A 109 13.86 -25.72 -39.91
C TYR A 109 14.40 -25.89 -41.35
N ASP A 110 15.58 -25.32 -41.64
CA ASP A 110 16.24 -25.47 -42.94
C ASP A 110 16.47 -26.94 -43.29
N LEU A 111 16.92 -27.75 -42.32
CA LEU A 111 17.13 -29.18 -42.51
C LEU A 111 15.83 -29.92 -42.86
N GLU A 112 14.72 -29.57 -42.22
CA GLU A 112 13.40 -30.15 -42.52
C GLU A 112 12.95 -29.80 -43.94
N GLU A 113 13.10 -28.53 -44.35
CA GLU A 113 12.78 -28.07 -45.70
C GLU A 113 13.65 -28.77 -46.77
N MET A 114 14.95 -28.92 -46.48
CA MET A 114 15.87 -29.64 -47.35
C MET A 114 15.51 -31.13 -47.46
N ASN A 115 15.18 -31.80 -46.36
CA ASN A 115 14.74 -33.20 -46.40
C ASN A 115 13.47 -33.38 -47.24
N LYS A 116 12.51 -32.45 -47.13
CA LYS A 116 11.31 -32.42 -47.96
C LYS A 116 11.67 -32.24 -49.44
N LYS A 117 12.60 -31.35 -49.77
CA LYS A 117 13.08 -31.13 -51.14
C LYS A 117 13.79 -32.37 -51.71
N LEU A 118 14.65 -33.02 -50.93
CA LEU A 118 15.31 -34.26 -51.33
C LEU A 118 14.29 -35.37 -51.61
N HIS A 119 13.26 -35.49 -50.78
CA HIS A 119 12.17 -36.45 -50.99
C HIS A 119 11.46 -36.22 -52.32
N ASN A 120 11.13 -34.96 -52.64
CA ASN A 120 10.52 -34.59 -53.90
C ASN A 120 11.44 -34.88 -55.10
N MET A 121 12.74 -34.56 -55.00
CA MET A 121 13.71 -34.86 -56.06
C MET A 121 13.79 -36.37 -56.31
N ARG A 122 13.83 -37.20 -55.27
CA ARG A 122 13.85 -38.67 -55.43
C ARG A 122 12.59 -39.26 -56.08
N GLN A 123 11.46 -38.55 -56.01
CA GLN A 123 10.22 -38.95 -56.68
C GLN A 123 10.12 -38.43 -58.12
N ASP A 124 10.96 -37.44 -58.46
CA ASP A 124 11.01 -36.86 -59.79
C ASP A 124 12.03 -37.63 -60.64
N ASP A 125 11.52 -38.45 -61.57
CA ASP A 125 12.32 -39.26 -62.50
C ASP A 125 13.22 -38.40 -63.41
N GLU A 126 12.98 -37.09 -63.52
CA GLU A 126 13.81 -36.16 -64.29
C GLU A 126 15.07 -35.67 -63.55
N SER A 127 15.17 -35.89 -62.23
CA SER A 127 16.31 -35.41 -61.46
C SER A 127 17.57 -36.26 -61.69
N SER A 128 18.71 -35.61 -61.95
CA SER A 128 19.98 -36.32 -62.11
C SER A 128 20.38 -36.99 -60.79
N GLN A 129 20.84 -38.24 -60.86
CA GLN A 129 21.37 -38.96 -59.70
C GLN A 129 22.52 -38.19 -59.03
N GLU A 130 23.29 -37.43 -59.82
CA GLU A 130 24.36 -36.58 -59.31
C GLU A 130 23.82 -35.42 -58.45
N ASP A 131 22.69 -34.82 -58.82
CA ASP A 131 22.06 -33.73 -58.07
C ASP A 131 21.50 -34.23 -56.74
N VAL A 132 20.89 -35.42 -56.73
CA VAL A 132 20.39 -36.07 -55.51
C VAL A 132 21.55 -36.36 -54.54
N ILE A 133 22.70 -36.82 -55.05
CA ILE A 133 23.90 -37.07 -54.24
C ILE A 133 24.51 -35.77 -53.72
N ALA A 134 24.62 -34.74 -54.57
CA ALA A 134 25.15 -33.44 -54.18
C ALA A 134 24.27 -32.77 -53.11
N PHE A 135 22.94 -32.86 -53.25
CA PHE A 135 22.00 -32.32 -52.28
C PHE A 135 22.02 -33.10 -50.96
N GLY A 136 22.19 -34.43 -51.01
CA GLY A 136 22.41 -35.26 -49.82
C GLY A 136 23.63 -34.83 -49.00
N LYS A 137 24.75 -34.50 -49.65
CA LYS A 137 25.94 -33.97 -48.94
C LYS A 137 25.67 -32.63 -48.26
N LEU A 138 24.78 -31.81 -48.80
CA LEU A 138 24.40 -30.52 -48.21
C LEU A 138 23.57 -30.73 -46.92
N ILE A 139 22.71 -31.75 -46.90
CA ILE A 139 21.98 -32.19 -45.70
C ILE A 139 22.96 -32.65 -44.62
N ASP A 140 23.96 -33.46 -44.98
CA ASP A 140 24.98 -33.93 -44.01
C ASP A 140 25.77 -32.77 -43.39
N LEU A 141 26.12 -31.76 -44.19
CA LEU A 141 26.78 -30.54 -43.69
C LEU A 141 25.88 -29.76 -42.72
N LYS A 142 24.59 -29.63 -43.02
CA LYS A 142 23.62 -28.96 -42.14
C LYS A 142 23.39 -29.74 -40.85
N GLN A 143 23.35 -31.07 -40.90
CA GLN A 143 23.27 -31.90 -39.69
C GLN A 143 24.52 -31.73 -38.80
N ALA A 144 25.71 -31.61 -39.40
CA ALA A 144 26.94 -31.33 -38.66
C ALA A 144 26.89 -29.93 -38.00
N GLU A 145 26.35 -28.91 -38.68
CA GLU A 145 26.12 -27.58 -38.09
C GLU A 145 25.21 -27.66 -36.85
N ILE A 146 24.10 -28.39 -36.92
CA ILE A 146 23.19 -28.60 -35.79
C ILE A 146 23.91 -29.26 -34.61
N ASN A 147 24.70 -30.31 -34.84
CA ASN A 147 25.42 -31.01 -33.78
C ASN A 147 26.42 -30.08 -33.06
N VAL A 148 27.07 -29.18 -33.80
CA VAL A 148 27.97 -28.17 -33.22
C VAL A 148 27.18 -27.16 -32.39
N LEU A 149 26.03 -26.69 -32.87
CA LEU A 149 25.17 -25.77 -32.12
C LEU A 149 24.61 -26.43 -30.85
N ASP A 150 24.21 -27.68 -30.90
CA ASP A 150 23.69 -28.45 -29.77
C ASP A 150 24.76 -28.63 -28.67
N THR A 151 26.00 -28.91 -29.09
CA THR A 151 27.16 -28.94 -28.18
C THR A 151 27.40 -27.58 -27.54
N ARG A 152 27.34 -26.49 -28.31
CA ARG A 152 27.48 -25.13 -27.78
C ARG A 152 26.37 -24.77 -26.80
N LEU A 153 25.12 -25.18 -27.08
CA LEU A 153 23.99 -24.98 -26.19
C LEU A 153 24.20 -25.74 -24.87
N THR A 154 24.71 -26.96 -24.95
CA THR A 154 25.04 -27.78 -23.77
C THR A 154 26.14 -27.11 -22.94
N THR A 155 27.22 -26.63 -23.58
CA THR A 155 28.27 -25.90 -22.86
C THR A 155 27.78 -24.57 -22.29
N ALA A 156 26.92 -23.84 -23.00
CA ALA A 156 26.35 -22.58 -22.52
C ALA A 156 25.43 -22.79 -21.32
N THR A 157 24.56 -23.81 -21.38
CA THR A 157 23.68 -24.20 -20.28
C THR A 157 24.46 -24.76 -19.10
N GLU A 158 25.54 -25.51 -19.32
CA GLU A 158 26.47 -25.95 -18.27
C GLU A 158 27.22 -24.78 -17.65
N GLN A 159 27.68 -23.79 -18.44
CA GLN A 159 28.27 -22.55 -17.92
C GLN A 159 27.27 -21.74 -17.10
N LEU A 160 26.01 -21.66 -17.53
CA LEU A 160 24.93 -21.01 -16.80
C LEU A 160 24.65 -21.77 -15.49
N GLY A 161 24.66 -23.09 -15.55
CA GLY A 161 24.65 -23.98 -14.40
C GLY A 161 25.83 -23.71 -13.46
N HIS A 162 27.06 -23.55 -13.96
CA HIS A 162 28.23 -23.22 -13.15
C HIS A 162 28.17 -21.81 -12.57
N VAL A 163 27.69 -20.80 -13.28
CA VAL A 163 27.45 -19.46 -12.71
C VAL A 163 26.46 -19.54 -11.54
N LEU A 164 25.50 -20.47 -11.61
CA LEU A 164 24.55 -20.76 -10.53
C LEU A 164 25.11 -21.71 -9.44
N VAL A 165 26.10 -22.55 -9.78
CA VAL A 165 26.69 -23.59 -8.92
C VAL A 165 28.02 -23.16 -8.28
N PHE A 166 28.64 -22.05 -8.72
CA PHE A 166 29.92 -21.56 -8.19
C PHE A 166 29.88 -21.12 -6.72
N GLN A 167 28.77 -21.35 -6.00
CA GLN A 167 28.71 -21.20 -4.55
C GLN A 167 27.69 -22.11 -3.82
N THR A 168 27.38 -23.32 -4.31
CA THR A 168 26.38 -24.17 -3.63
C THR A 168 26.80 -25.64 -3.44
N LYS A 169 27.06 -26.00 -2.17
CA LYS A 169 26.46 -27.21 -1.54
C LYS A 169 24.96 -27.24 -1.87
N PRO A 170 24.29 -28.41 -1.94
CA PRO A 170 22.97 -28.60 -2.58
C PRO A 170 22.09 -27.36 -2.44
N LEU A 171 21.74 -26.74 -3.58
CA LEU A 171 21.08 -25.44 -3.69
C LEU A 171 20.24 -25.13 -2.46
N ASP A 172 20.77 -24.24 -1.62
CA ASP A 172 20.02 -23.72 -0.50
C ASP A 172 18.78 -23.02 -1.08
N PRO A 173 17.55 -23.30 -0.61
CA PRO A 173 16.31 -22.67 -1.10
C PRO A 173 16.41 -21.14 -1.26
N ILE A 174 17.25 -20.50 -0.45
CA ILE A 174 17.55 -19.06 -0.47
C ILE A 174 18.10 -18.59 -1.83
N VAL A 175 18.95 -19.38 -2.48
CA VAL A 175 19.56 -19.02 -3.78
C VAL A 175 18.53 -19.16 -4.90
N GLY A 176 17.68 -20.18 -4.85
CA GLY A 176 16.57 -20.36 -5.79
C GLY A 176 15.57 -19.21 -5.74
N ASP A 177 15.23 -18.75 -4.54
CA ASP A 177 14.37 -17.59 -4.32
C ASP A 177 15.00 -16.30 -4.84
N PHE A 178 16.31 -16.13 -4.65
CA PHE A 178 17.07 -14.97 -5.15
C PHE A 178 17.07 -14.91 -6.69
N ILE A 179 17.33 -16.02 -7.37
CA ILE A 179 17.30 -16.09 -8.85
C ILE A 179 15.90 -15.85 -9.38
N SER A 180 14.88 -16.37 -8.70
CA SER A 180 13.48 -16.15 -9.08
C SER A 180 13.10 -14.68 -8.97
N ALA A 181 13.57 -13.99 -7.93
CA ALA A 181 13.40 -12.54 -7.78
C ALA A 181 14.13 -11.77 -8.90
N LEU A 182 15.37 -12.13 -9.24
CA LEU A 182 16.10 -11.49 -10.34
C LEU A 182 15.41 -11.69 -11.70
N LYS A 183 14.94 -12.91 -12.00
CA LYS A 183 14.16 -13.19 -13.22
C LYS A 183 12.88 -12.37 -13.28
N PHE A 184 12.20 -12.21 -12.14
CA PHE A 184 11.02 -11.36 -12.04
C PHE A 184 11.34 -9.89 -12.37
N PHE A 185 12.42 -9.33 -11.81
CA PHE A 185 12.84 -7.96 -12.10
C PHE A 185 13.20 -7.76 -13.58
N ARG A 186 13.96 -8.69 -14.17
CA ARG A 186 14.32 -8.60 -15.58
C ARG A 186 13.10 -8.70 -16.50
N ASN A 187 12.17 -9.61 -16.22
CA ASN A 187 10.97 -9.74 -17.04
C ASN A 187 10.09 -8.48 -16.99
N ILE A 188 10.21 -7.65 -15.95
CA ILE A 188 9.62 -6.31 -15.91
C ILE A 188 10.47 -5.33 -16.73
N GLU A 189 11.79 -5.36 -16.59
CA GLU A 189 12.71 -4.47 -17.32
C GLU A 189 12.62 -4.65 -18.86
N GLU A 190 12.58 -5.89 -19.36
CA GLU A 190 12.58 -6.19 -20.80
C GLU A 190 11.25 -5.90 -21.51
N ASN A 191 10.13 -5.86 -20.79
CA ASN A 191 8.80 -5.70 -21.41
C ASN A 191 8.30 -4.24 -21.43
N ASP A 192 8.96 -3.31 -20.77
CA ASP A 192 8.32 -2.06 -20.32
C ASP A 192 9.21 -0.80 -20.40
N ASP A 193 10.04 -0.71 -21.45
CA ASP A 193 10.95 0.44 -21.72
C ASP A 193 10.24 1.82 -21.73
N GLU A 194 8.93 1.89 -22.04
CA GLU A 194 8.19 3.16 -22.13
C GLU A 194 7.53 3.62 -20.82
N ILE A 195 7.17 2.71 -19.91
CA ILE A 195 6.31 3.03 -18.75
C ILE A 195 7.13 3.19 -17.45
N PHE A 196 8.22 2.44 -17.29
CA PHE A 196 8.95 2.36 -16.01
C PHE A 196 10.34 3.03 -16.00
N GLY A 197 10.79 3.65 -17.10
CA GLY A 197 12.09 4.34 -17.18
C GLY A 197 12.30 5.51 -16.19
N ILE A 198 11.27 5.88 -15.42
CA ILE A 198 11.31 6.93 -14.39
C ILE A 198 11.55 6.35 -12.99
N VAL A 199 11.41 5.03 -12.79
CA VAL A 199 11.61 4.43 -11.48
C VAL A 199 13.11 4.21 -11.27
N PRO A 200 13.76 4.92 -10.33
CA PRO A 200 15.18 4.70 -10.04
C PRO A 200 15.40 3.26 -9.58
N ASP A 201 16.59 2.72 -9.85
CA ASP A 201 17.01 1.36 -9.48
C ASP A 201 16.75 1.08 -7.99
N LEU A 202 15.55 0.54 -7.69
CA LEU A 202 15.02 0.29 -6.35
C LEU A 202 15.93 -0.65 -5.56
N SER A 203 16.70 -1.49 -6.26
CA SER A 203 17.63 -2.44 -5.64
C SER A 203 18.78 -1.75 -4.91
N SER A 204 19.15 -0.55 -5.34
CA SER A 204 20.21 0.26 -4.75
C SER A 204 19.79 1.04 -3.49
N LEU A 205 18.48 1.14 -3.23
CA LEU A 205 17.95 1.96 -2.15
C LEU A 205 18.12 1.29 -0.77
N PRO A 206 18.35 2.07 0.30
CA PRO A 206 18.35 1.55 1.66
C PRO A 206 17.02 0.83 2.00
N PRO A 207 17.06 -0.30 2.74
CA PRO A 207 15.87 -1.06 3.15
C PRO A 207 14.79 -0.22 3.82
N GLU A 208 15.20 0.81 4.57
CA GLU A 208 14.30 1.73 5.26
C GLU A 208 13.49 2.57 4.26
N VAL A 209 14.13 3.01 3.17
CA VAL A 209 13.48 3.74 2.08
C VAL A 209 12.50 2.84 1.34
N LEU A 210 12.92 1.60 1.03
CA LEU A 210 12.03 0.58 0.44
C LEU A 210 10.79 0.33 1.30
N THR A 211 10.97 0.26 2.63
CA THR A 211 9.84 0.09 3.55
C THR A 211 8.89 1.28 3.51
N VAL A 212 9.40 2.51 3.41
CA VAL A 212 8.56 3.72 3.28
C VAL A 212 7.81 3.73 1.94
N ILE A 213 8.47 3.37 0.84
CA ILE A 213 7.85 3.25 -0.48
C ILE A 213 6.73 2.20 -0.46
N LEU A 214 6.98 1.05 0.19
CA LEU A 214 5.99 0.00 0.38
C LEU A 214 4.78 0.52 1.16
N VAL A 215 4.99 1.20 2.28
CA VAL A 215 3.91 1.79 3.11
C VAL A 215 3.06 2.76 2.30
N LEU A 216 3.71 3.69 1.57
CA LEU A 216 3.02 4.69 0.77
C LEU A 216 2.19 4.04 -0.33
N SER A 217 2.76 3.04 -1.03
CA SER A 217 2.09 2.32 -2.11
C SER A 217 0.91 1.50 -1.60
N MET A 218 1.08 0.81 -0.47
CA MET A 218 0.00 0.05 0.19
C MET A 218 -1.10 0.95 0.73
N GLY A 219 -0.76 2.12 1.26
CA GLY A 219 -1.72 3.15 1.65
C GLY A 219 -2.52 3.69 0.48
N ALA A 220 -1.84 3.99 -0.63
CA ALA A 220 -2.50 4.43 -1.85
C ALA A 220 -3.40 3.36 -2.45
N LEU A 221 -2.96 2.10 -2.43
CA LEU A 221 -3.76 0.95 -2.83
C LEU A 221 -5.02 0.84 -1.97
N GLY A 222 -4.90 0.94 -0.64
CA GLY A 222 -6.04 0.96 0.27
C GLY A 222 -7.03 2.09 -0.03
N GLY A 223 -6.52 3.31 -0.30
CA GLY A 223 -7.34 4.44 -0.73
C GLY A 223 -8.05 4.21 -2.06
N THR A 224 -7.40 3.50 -2.99
CA THR A 224 -7.96 3.12 -4.29
C THR A 224 -9.04 2.06 -4.16
N ILE A 225 -8.85 1.04 -3.31
CA ILE A 225 -9.87 0.02 -3.03
C ILE A 225 -11.13 0.68 -2.44
N HIS A 226 -10.95 1.61 -1.52
CA HIS A 226 -12.05 2.40 -0.96
C HIS A 226 -12.82 3.14 -2.07
N LEU A 227 -12.08 3.76 -3.00
CA LEU A 227 -12.64 4.50 -4.12
C LEU A 227 -13.43 3.59 -5.08
N THR A 228 -12.90 2.39 -5.36
CA THR A 228 -13.58 1.36 -6.14
C THR A 228 -14.87 0.93 -5.47
N ARG A 229 -14.86 0.70 -4.15
CA ARG A 229 -16.08 0.38 -3.40
C ARG A 229 -17.12 1.49 -3.52
N LEU A 230 -16.70 2.75 -3.35
CA LEU A 230 -17.58 3.90 -3.47
C LEU A 230 -18.18 4.01 -4.88
N TYR A 231 -17.37 3.75 -5.91
CA TYR A 231 -17.82 3.76 -7.31
C TYR A 231 -18.92 2.72 -7.60
N PHE A 232 -18.86 1.55 -6.96
CA PHE A 232 -19.89 0.51 -7.13
C PHE A 232 -21.13 0.73 -6.25
N ASP A 233 -21.04 1.51 -5.16
CA ASP A 233 -22.15 1.76 -4.23
C ASP A 233 -23.10 2.87 -4.72
N ARG A 234 -23.58 2.74 -5.97
CA ARG A 234 -24.39 3.74 -6.71
C ARG A 234 -25.72 4.12 -6.03
N ARG A 235 -26.18 3.39 -5.01
CA ARG A 235 -27.45 3.66 -4.31
C ARG A 235 -27.34 4.81 -3.30
N ARG A 236 -26.15 5.13 -2.80
CA ARG A 236 -25.94 6.21 -1.82
C ARG A 236 -25.74 7.60 -2.45
N ASP A 237 -25.48 7.65 -3.75
CA ASP A 237 -25.00 8.85 -4.46
C ASP A 237 -26.09 9.80 -4.98
N ARG A 238 -27.39 9.50 -4.81
CA ARG A 238 -28.45 10.45 -5.22
C ARG A 238 -28.36 11.78 -4.45
N GLU A 239 -27.85 11.79 -3.22
CA GLU A 239 -27.63 13.02 -2.44
C GLU A 239 -26.28 13.69 -2.72
N ALA A 240 -25.23 12.92 -3.02
CA ALA A 240 -23.90 13.47 -3.36
C ALA A 240 -23.82 14.09 -4.77
N THR A 241 -24.85 13.86 -5.60
CA THR A 241 -24.94 14.32 -7.00
C THR A 241 -24.98 15.85 -7.16
N ARG A 242 -25.09 16.64 -6.07
CA ARG A 242 -25.00 18.12 -6.13
C ARG A 242 -23.59 18.70 -6.15
N LEU A 243 -22.53 17.89 -6.04
CA LEU A 243 -21.15 18.41 -6.15
C LEU A 243 -20.75 18.66 -7.61
N SER A 244 -20.19 19.84 -7.87
CA SER A 244 -19.66 20.23 -9.18
C SER A 244 -18.61 19.24 -9.71
N ILE A 245 -18.61 19.04 -11.04
CA ILE A 245 -17.74 18.07 -11.76
C ILE A 245 -16.26 18.20 -11.35
N VAL A 246 -15.78 19.43 -11.11
CA VAL A 246 -14.40 19.72 -10.69
C VAL A 246 -14.07 19.11 -9.32
N LYS A 247 -14.98 19.17 -8.34
CA LYS A 247 -14.78 18.56 -7.02
C LYS A 247 -14.77 17.04 -7.09
N ARG A 248 -15.50 16.48 -8.06
CA ARG A 248 -15.57 15.04 -8.29
C ARG A 248 -14.22 14.49 -8.75
N VAL A 249 -13.61 15.08 -9.78
CA VAL A 249 -12.29 14.64 -10.29
C VAL A 249 -11.19 14.79 -9.23
N GLY A 250 -11.14 15.92 -8.53
CA GLY A 250 -10.17 16.11 -7.45
C GLY A 250 -10.29 15.04 -6.37
N TYR A 251 -11.52 14.68 -5.98
CA TYR A 251 -11.73 13.62 -5.00
C TYR A 251 -11.15 12.27 -5.44
N TYR A 252 -11.41 11.83 -6.69
CA TYR A 252 -10.85 10.57 -7.20
C TYR A 252 -9.32 10.61 -7.27
N VAL A 253 -8.73 11.75 -7.65
CA VAL A 253 -7.27 11.86 -7.80
C VAL A 253 -6.55 11.94 -6.46
N PHE A 254 -7.07 12.70 -5.50
CA PHE A 254 -6.40 12.91 -4.20
C PHE A 254 -6.65 11.78 -3.19
N ARG A 255 -7.67 10.93 -3.40
CA ARG A 255 -8.00 9.83 -2.46
C ARG A 255 -6.83 8.84 -2.24
N PRO A 256 -6.13 8.34 -3.27
CA PRO A 256 -5.00 7.45 -3.07
C PRO A 256 -3.84 8.15 -2.33
N PHE A 257 -3.56 9.42 -2.64
CA PHE A 257 -2.54 10.19 -1.92
C PHE A 257 -2.90 10.37 -0.44
N LEU A 258 -4.19 10.60 -0.13
CA LEU A 258 -4.66 10.66 1.24
C LEU A 258 -4.39 9.34 1.96
N GLY A 259 -4.71 8.21 1.31
CA GLY A 259 -4.42 6.87 1.84
C GLY A 259 -2.92 6.61 2.06
N ALA A 260 -2.06 7.11 1.17
CA ALA A 260 -0.61 7.02 1.33
C ALA A 260 -0.12 7.82 2.55
N ILE A 261 -0.59 9.05 2.72
CA ILE A 261 -0.21 9.93 3.85
C ILE A 261 -0.71 9.35 5.19
N THR A 262 -1.93 8.82 5.23
CA THR A 262 -2.45 8.18 6.45
C THR A 262 -1.67 6.94 6.80
N ALA A 263 -1.37 6.08 5.82
CA ALA A 263 -0.50 4.92 6.02
C ALA A 263 0.88 5.29 6.55
N LEU A 264 1.51 6.34 5.99
CA LEU A 264 2.80 6.84 6.48
C LEU A 264 2.72 7.31 7.94
N SER A 265 1.66 8.04 8.28
CA SER A 265 1.44 8.55 9.65
C SER A 265 1.27 7.41 10.66
N VAL A 266 0.47 6.40 10.32
CA VAL A 266 0.25 5.22 11.18
C VAL A 266 1.52 4.38 11.29
N TYR A 267 2.30 4.23 10.21
CA TYR A 267 3.60 3.56 10.23
C TYR A 267 4.60 4.24 11.17
N ILE A 268 4.72 5.57 11.11
CA ILE A 268 5.60 6.35 12.01
C ILE A 268 5.17 6.14 13.46
N LEU A 269 3.87 6.21 13.74
CA LEU A 269 3.33 5.98 15.08
C LEU A 269 3.62 4.55 15.58
N ALA A 270 3.41 3.54 14.74
CA ALA A 270 3.71 2.15 15.08
C ALA A 270 5.19 1.94 15.36
N LYS A 271 6.08 2.50 14.53
CA LYS A 271 7.54 2.41 14.71
C LYS A 271 8.01 3.13 15.98
N ALA A 272 7.45 4.30 16.27
CA ALA A 272 7.70 5.03 17.53
C ALA A 272 7.19 4.24 18.75
N GLY A 273 6.03 3.58 18.64
CA GLY A 273 5.48 2.72 19.69
C GLY A 273 6.35 1.50 20.00
N VAL A 274 6.85 0.81 18.97
CA VAL A 274 7.78 -0.32 19.13
C VAL A 274 9.08 0.12 19.82
N LEU A 275 9.58 1.32 19.50
CA LEU A 275 10.77 1.89 20.14
C LEU A 275 10.58 2.13 21.65
N ILE A 276 9.38 2.49 22.09
CA ILE A 276 9.06 2.73 23.51
C ILE A 276 8.98 1.41 24.30
N VAL A 277 8.52 0.33 23.66
CA VAL A 277 8.28 -0.97 24.33
C VAL A 277 9.52 -1.88 24.31
N SER A 278 10.46 -1.67 23.41
CA SER A 278 11.67 -2.50 23.29
C SER A 278 12.77 -2.07 24.26
N THR A 279 13.19 -2.98 25.15
CA THR A 279 14.27 -2.77 26.11
C THR A 279 15.62 -2.61 25.39
N PRO A 280 16.53 -1.71 25.83
CA PRO A 280 17.81 -1.43 25.15
C PRO A 280 18.81 -2.60 25.04
N ALA A 281 18.51 -3.78 25.59
CA ALA A 281 19.43 -4.91 25.62
C ALA A 281 19.46 -5.73 24.30
N ASP A 282 18.42 -5.62 23.46
CA ASP A 282 18.28 -6.37 22.20
C ASP A 282 18.53 -5.51 20.94
N THR A 283 18.98 -4.25 21.09
CA THR A 283 18.92 -3.22 20.04
C THR A 283 20.16 -3.11 19.14
N GLY A 284 20.83 -4.22 18.85
CA GLY A 284 21.92 -4.25 17.84
C GLY A 284 21.40 -4.06 16.41
N SER A 285 20.14 -4.41 16.16
CA SER A 285 19.40 -4.08 14.94
C SER A 285 18.04 -3.55 15.36
N GLY A 286 17.75 -2.27 15.10
CA GLY A 286 16.45 -1.69 15.45
C GLY A 286 15.34 -2.61 14.96
N ALA A 287 14.49 -3.08 15.87
CA ALA A 287 13.52 -4.15 15.63
C ALA A 287 12.70 -3.87 14.36
N ALA A 288 13.15 -4.46 13.25
CA ALA A 288 12.59 -4.18 11.95
C ALA A 288 11.22 -4.85 11.89
N LEU A 289 10.17 -4.04 11.74
CA LEU A 289 8.81 -4.56 11.55
C LEU A 289 8.78 -5.43 10.30
N SER A 290 8.10 -6.58 10.39
CA SER A 290 7.89 -7.46 9.24
C SER A 290 7.23 -6.69 8.08
N PRO A 291 7.75 -6.76 6.85
CA PRO A 291 7.18 -6.09 5.68
C PRO A 291 5.72 -6.44 5.43
N PHE A 292 5.30 -7.66 5.79
CA PHE A 292 3.91 -8.10 5.68
C PHE A 292 3.00 -7.36 6.65
N PHE A 293 3.44 -7.19 7.89
CA PHE A 293 2.70 -6.43 8.89
C PHE A 293 2.62 -4.95 8.49
N VAL A 294 3.72 -4.39 8.00
CA VAL A 294 3.78 -3.02 7.50
C VAL A 294 2.85 -2.81 6.30
N SER A 295 2.80 -3.77 5.38
CA SER A 295 1.89 -3.74 4.23
C SER A 295 0.42 -3.80 4.64
N PHE A 296 0.09 -4.72 5.55
CA PHE A 296 -1.25 -4.83 6.13
C PHE A 296 -1.67 -3.51 6.79
N LEU A 297 -0.80 -2.93 7.62
CA LEU A 297 -1.02 -1.65 8.28
C LEU A 297 -1.26 -0.54 7.23
N GLY A 298 -0.49 -0.51 6.16
CA GLY A 298 -0.64 0.44 5.06
C GLY A 298 -2.00 0.33 4.38
N ILE A 299 -2.40 -0.88 3.97
CA ILE A 299 -3.70 -1.12 3.30
C ILE A 299 -4.86 -0.70 4.21
N VAL A 300 -4.86 -1.15 5.47
CA VAL A 300 -5.93 -0.83 6.43
C VAL A 300 -6.00 0.67 6.67
N SER A 301 -4.85 1.34 6.82
CA SER A 301 -4.78 2.79 7.01
C SER A 301 -5.27 3.57 5.80
N GLY A 302 -5.03 3.06 4.58
CA GLY A 302 -5.56 3.62 3.35
C GLY A 302 -7.08 3.44 3.22
N LEU A 303 -7.59 2.25 3.56
CA LEU A 303 -9.02 1.94 3.54
C LEU A 303 -9.82 2.79 4.54
N LEU A 304 -9.22 3.07 5.69
CA LEU A 304 -9.82 3.79 6.82
C LEU A 304 -9.31 5.24 6.93
N ALA A 305 -8.73 5.81 5.86
CA ALA A 305 -8.05 7.10 5.91
C ALA A 305 -8.87 8.23 6.56
N GLU A 306 -10.17 8.31 6.28
CA GLU A 306 -11.07 9.31 6.90
C GLU A 306 -11.20 9.10 8.41
N GLN A 307 -11.52 7.87 8.83
CA GLN A 307 -11.69 7.53 10.24
C GLN A 307 -10.37 7.66 11.02
N ALA A 308 -9.25 7.32 10.39
CA ALA A 308 -7.92 7.48 10.95
C ALA A 308 -7.59 8.96 11.16
N LEU A 309 -7.90 9.83 10.19
CA LEU A 309 -7.71 11.27 10.33
C LEU A 309 -8.59 11.86 11.43
N ASP A 310 -9.86 11.48 11.51
CA ASP A 310 -10.76 11.93 12.58
C ASP A 310 -10.25 11.50 13.96
N THR A 311 -9.73 10.27 14.07
CA THR A 311 -9.13 9.76 15.30
C THR A 311 -7.86 10.52 15.67
N ILE A 312 -6.95 10.74 14.72
CA ILE A 312 -5.71 11.50 14.93
C ILE A 312 -6.03 12.95 15.31
N GLN A 313 -7.02 13.58 14.66
CA GLN A 313 -7.47 14.93 15.01
C GLN A 313 -8.07 14.97 16.41
N THR A 314 -8.86 13.97 16.79
CA THR A 314 -9.46 13.90 18.12
C THR A 314 -8.38 13.68 19.19
N ALA A 315 -7.45 12.75 18.97
CA ALA A 315 -6.34 12.50 19.86
C ALA A 315 -5.41 13.71 19.97
N GLY A 316 -5.06 14.34 18.84
CA GLY A 316 -4.26 15.55 18.79
C GLY A 316 -4.94 16.71 19.49
N ARG A 317 -6.24 16.91 19.27
CA ARG A 317 -7.03 17.90 20.01
C ARG A 317 -6.97 17.63 21.50
N ASN A 318 -7.19 16.41 21.96
CA ASN A 318 -7.11 16.08 23.39
C ASN A 318 -5.70 16.30 23.98
N TRP A 319 -4.66 16.06 23.18
CA TRP A 319 -3.27 16.22 23.63
C TRP A 319 -2.81 17.68 23.64
N PHE A 320 -3.26 18.49 22.68
CA PHE A 320 -2.98 19.93 22.62
C PHE A 320 -3.99 20.77 23.41
N SER A 321 -5.18 20.25 23.69
CA SER A 321 -6.14 20.84 24.62
C SER A 321 -5.83 20.50 26.08
N ALA A 322 -4.87 19.60 26.33
CA ALA A 322 -4.22 19.45 27.63
C ALA A 322 -3.32 20.66 27.93
N SER A 323 -4.00 21.77 28.24
CA SER A 323 -3.58 23.03 28.84
C SER A 323 -2.84 24.06 27.97
N PRO A 324 -3.38 25.29 27.97
CA PRO A 324 -3.24 26.14 29.15
C PRO A 324 -4.59 26.51 29.80
N GLN A 325 -4.73 26.14 31.09
CA GLN A 325 -5.78 26.52 32.07
C GLN A 325 -6.99 25.57 32.18
N GLY A 326 -6.81 24.53 33.01
CA GLY A 326 -7.85 23.87 33.83
C GLY A 326 -8.98 23.15 33.08
N GLY A 327 -9.14 21.85 33.29
CA GLY A 327 -10.44 21.21 33.06
C GLY A 327 -11.57 21.94 33.80
N PRO A 328 -12.84 21.64 33.48
CA PRO A 328 -13.98 22.42 33.94
C PRO A 328 -13.92 22.63 35.45
N GLU A 329 -13.96 23.89 35.87
CA GLU A 329 -13.99 24.24 37.27
C GLU A 329 -15.30 23.72 37.87
N ARG A 330 -15.22 22.94 38.94
CA ARG A 330 -16.38 22.28 39.56
C ARG A 330 -16.60 22.78 40.97
N TRP A 331 -17.86 22.81 41.40
CA TRP A 331 -18.23 23.28 42.74
C TRP A 331 -18.07 22.16 43.77
N ALA A 332 -17.60 22.51 44.97
CA ALA A 332 -17.26 21.56 46.03
C ALA A 332 -18.49 21.10 46.85
N TYR A 333 -19.38 20.32 46.23
CA TYR A 333 -20.68 19.93 46.82
C TYR A 333 -20.61 19.25 48.19
N ARG A 334 -19.72 18.26 48.38
CA ARG A 334 -19.68 17.45 49.60
C ARG A 334 -18.36 17.52 50.34
N VAL A 335 -17.47 18.39 49.90
CA VAL A 335 -16.14 18.52 50.49
C VAL A 335 -16.26 18.91 51.97
N LYS A 336 -17.21 19.79 52.32
CA LYS A 336 -17.44 20.22 53.71
C LYS A 336 -17.83 19.08 54.65
N GLU A 337 -18.68 18.15 54.20
CA GLU A 337 -19.10 16.98 54.98
C GLU A 337 -17.91 16.08 55.33
N PHE A 338 -17.03 15.82 54.36
CA PHE A 338 -15.88 14.94 54.54
C PHE A 338 -14.70 15.62 55.25
N MET A 339 -14.64 16.95 55.23
CA MET A 339 -13.57 17.75 55.85
C MET A 339 -13.66 17.83 57.37
N VAL A 340 -14.79 17.51 58.01
CA VAL A 340 -14.93 17.52 59.49
C VAL A 340 -13.92 16.58 60.18
N THR A 341 -13.45 15.55 59.45
CA THR A 341 -12.55 14.53 59.97
C THR A 341 -11.06 14.83 59.77
N LYS A 342 -10.69 15.92 59.08
CA LYS A 342 -9.30 16.23 58.70
C LYS A 342 -8.92 17.68 58.92
N GLU A 343 -7.63 17.91 59.17
CA GLU A 343 -7.09 19.25 59.42
C GLU A 343 -7.01 20.11 58.14
N LYS A 344 -7.75 21.23 58.12
CA LYS A 344 -7.76 22.20 57.02
C LYS A 344 -6.39 22.83 56.69
N PRO A 345 -5.54 23.19 57.67
CA PRO A 345 -4.24 23.82 57.39
C PRO A 345 -3.30 22.89 56.61
N ALA A 346 -3.33 21.59 56.90
CA ALA A 346 -2.52 20.60 56.20
C ALA A 346 -2.91 20.49 54.72
N LEU A 347 -4.21 20.57 54.40
CA LEU A 347 -4.71 20.56 53.02
C LEU A 347 -4.35 21.86 52.28
N ALA A 348 -4.44 23.02 52.93
CA ALA A 348 -4.04 24.30 52.32
C ALA A 348 -2.54 24.28 51.93
N ASN A 349 -1.69 23.77 52.82
CA ASN A 349 -0.26 23.59 52.55
C ASN A 349 -0.02 22.59 51.40
N ALA A 350 -0.74 21.47 51.37
CA ALA A 350 -0.62 20.48 50.30
C ALA A 350 -1.05 21.01 48.92
N LEU A 351 -2.01 21.95 48.90
CA LEU A 351 -2.50 22.61 47.70
C LEU A 351 -1.66 23.83 47.29
N GLY A 352 -0.74 24.29 48.14
CA GLY A 352 0.00 25.54 47.91
C GLY A 352 -0.88 26.78 47.85
N THR A 353 -2.05 26.76 48.49
CA THR A 353 -3.04 27.84 48.46
C THR A 353 -3.26 28.44 49.85
N SER A 354 -3.84 29.64 49.93
CA SER A 354 -4.17 30.26 51.21
C SER A 354 -5.38 29.57 51.86
N GLY A 355 -5.45 29.59 53.19
CA GLY A 355 -6.61 29.06 53.92
C GLY A 355 -7.93 29.76 53.54
N GLU A 356 -7.87 31.02 53.12
CA GLU A 356 -9.04 31.78 52.66
C GLU A 356 -9.58 31.25 51.32
N ILE A 357 -8.70 31.01 50.35
CA ILE A 357 -9.09 30.44 49.05
C ILE A 357 -9.66 29.04 49.25
N LEU A 358 -9.00 28.20 50.07
CA LEU A 358 -9.51 26.87 50.38
C LEU A 358 -10.89 26.91 51.07
N ASN A 359 -11.11 27.84 52.00
CA ASN A 359 -12.43 28.02 52.61
C ASN A 359 -13.48 28.49 51.59
N SER A 360 -13.11 29.34 50.63
CA SER A 360 -14.01 29.77 49.55
C SER A 360 -14.46 28.60 48.67
N TRP A 361 -13.58 27.62 48.43
CA TRP A 361 -13.93 26.38 47.76
C TRP A 361 -14.85 25.51 48.62
N ILE A 362 -14.48 25.25 49.89
CA ILE A 362 -15.24 24.37 50.80
C ILE A 362 -16.64 24.90 51.12
N ASP A 363 -16.79 26.22 51.22
CA ASP A 363 -18.08 26.88 51.44
C ASP A 363 -18.86 27.13 50.13
N GLU A 364 -18.40 26.53 49.03
CA GLU A 364 -19.02 26.60 47.71
C GLU A 364 -19.22 28.05 47.22
N LYS A 365 -18.32 28.97 47.57
CA LYS A 365 -18.34 30.38 47.13
C LYS A 365 -17.57 30.60 45.83
N ALA A 366 -16.63 29.73 45.52
CA ALA A 366 -15.85 29.74 44.29
C ALA A 366 -15.72 28.31 43.74
N PRO A 367 -15.66 28.13 42.40
CA PRO A 367 -15.42 26.84 41.81
C PRO A 367 -13.95 26.41 42.03
N VAL A 368 -13.72 25.10 42.05
CA VAL A 368 -12.42 24.49 42.30
C VAL A 368 -11.77 24.14 40.96
N PRO A 369 -10.54 24.58 40.67
CA PRO A 369 -9.88 24.18 39.44
C PRO A 369 -9.49 22.70 39.45
N GLU A 370 -9.41 22.07 38.28
CA GLU A 370 -9.29 20.61 38.13
C GLU A 370 -8.09 20.00 38.86
N LYS A 371 -6.94 20.68 38.86
CA LYS A 371 -5.71 20.19 39.51
C LYS A 371 -5.94 20.04 41.01
N GLU A 372 -6.60 21.01 41.61
CA GLU A 372 -6.96 21.06 43.01
C GLU A 372 -8.08 20.07 43.34
N GLN A 373 -9.01 19.83 42.41
CA GLN A 373 -10.03 18.78 42.56
C GLN A 373 -9.39 17.40 42.75
N ALA A 374 -8.38 17.05 41.94
CA ALA A 374 -7.67 15.78 42.04
C ALA A 374 -6.95 15.62 43.39
N ILE A 375 -6.29 16.69 43.86
CA ILE A 375 -5.56 16.69 45.14
C ILE A 375 -6.53 16.58 46.31
N ILE A 376 -7.64 17.34 46.31
CA ILE A 376 -8.67 17.27 47.35
C ILE A 376 -9.32 15.87 47.37
N ALA A 377 -9.59 15.29 46.20
CA ALA A 377 -10.14 13.93 46.09
C ALA A 377 -9.18 12.87 46.65
N ALA A 378 -7.90 12.96 46.29
CA ALA A 378 -6.86 12.08 46.82
C ALA A 378 -6.69 12.25 48.34
N TRP A 379 -6.69 13.50 48.83
CA TRP A 379 -6.58 13.82 50.24
C TRP A 379 -7.75 13.25 51.03
N LEU A 380 -8.99 13.38 50.54
CA LEU A 380 -10.18 12.86 51.18
C LEU A 380 -10.40 11.35 50.94
N LYS A 381 -9.60 10.72 50.08
CA LYS A 381 -9.76 9.32 49.65
C LYS A 381 -11.17 9.03 49.11
N LYS A 382 -11.69 9.94 48.30
CA LYS A 382 -13.01 9.83 47.67
C LYS A 382 -12.89 10.11 46.17
N PRO A 383 -13.70 9.47 45.33
CA PRO A 383 -13.66 9.75 43.90
C PRO A 383 -14.18 11.17 43.63
N PRO A 384 -13.62 11.92 42.65
CA PRO A 384 -13.99 13.31 42.37
C PRO A 384 -15.49 13.53 42.14
N ARG A 385 -16.18 12.55 41.52
CA ARG A 385 -17.62 12.59 41.25
C ARG A 385 -18.50 12.67 42.51
N ASP A 386 -17.99 12.24 43.65
CA ASP A 386 -18.73 12.28 44.92
C ASP A 386 -18.52 13.61 45.66
N LEU A 387 -17.48 14.35 45.29
CA LEU A 387 -17.04 15.58 45.96
C LEU A 387 -17.40 16.84 45.17
N PHE A 388 -17.41 16.74 43.84
CA PHE A 388 -17.51 17.86 42.92
C PHE A 388 -18.70 17.73 41.97
N THR A 389 -19.19 18.87 41.50
CA THR A 389 -20.39 18.97 40.67
C THR A 389 -20.24 20.07 39.62
N ASP A 390 -20.96 19.94 38.51
CA ASP A 390 -20.94 20.95 37.45
C ASP A 390 -21.97 22.08 37.70
N MET A 391 -22.83 21.97 38.73
CA MET A 391 -23.89 22.95 39.01
C MET A 391 -23.56 23.89 40.19
N PRO A 392 -23.75 25.21 40.06
CA PRO A 392 -23.51 26.14 41.16
C PRO A 392 -24.54 25.94 42.30
N PRO A 393 -24.21 26.29 43.56
CA PRO A 393 -25.03 25.95 44.73
C PRO A 393 -26.40 26.61 44.73
N ALA A 394 -26.52 27.82 44.18
CA ALA A 394 -27.78 28.56 44.10
C ALA A 394 -28.80 27.92 43.14
N ALA A 395 -28.36 27.09 42.20
CA ALA A 395 -29.25 26.40 41.25
C ALA A 395 -29.89 25.12 41.83
N ARG A 396 -29.67 24.82 43.11
CA ARG A 396 -30.12 23.58 43.79
C ARG A 396 -31.29 23.78 44.77
N ALA A 397 -31.82 25.00 44.85
CA ALA A 397 -32.93 25.33 45.75
C ALA A 397 -34.26 24.75 45.25
#